data_AF-A0A520E437-F1
#
_entry.id   AF-A0A520E437-F1
#
_cell.length_a   1.000
_cell.length_b   1.000
_cell.length_c   1.000
_cell.angle_alpha   90.00
_cell.angle_beta   90.00
_cell.angle_gamma   90.00
#
_symmetry.space_group_name_H-M   'P 1'
#
loop_
_entity.id
_entity.type
_entity.pdbx_description
1 polymer ?
#
loop_
_entity_poly.entity_id
_entity_poly.type
_entity_poly.pdbx_seq_one_letter_code
_entity_poly.pdbx_strand_id
1 'polypeptide(L)'
;MEVTGHRVRSTTLAAACEGTVRWSPVKSLWFTGMAGTMPACHDYLRHGRSPWRDGWWQLHCELHLANPPRIAIEPGIAHDRFYQWLERYWMLQQLPVALLLWLWGGAAFVVWGVCARVTAGVFGHWLIGWLAHNRGDMHHIVRGAAVQGRNIRWTSLLTMGEGWHNNHHAFPGSARLGLLPGEWDPGWWALCTLRRAGLVWGLRLPADLPARAELLTWSAHPLGPAAPDTITCQETP
;
A
#
# COMPACT_ATOMS: atom_id res chain seq x y z
N MET A 1 2.17 12.26 -23.31
CA MET A 1 1.77 12.97 -22.09
C MET A 1 2.51 12.32 -20.93
N GLU A 2 3.58 12.96 -20.46
CA GLU A 2 4.41 12.44 -19.36
C GLU A 2 3.75 12.86 -18.05
N VAL A 3 3.31 11.90 -17.23
CA VAL A 3 2.72 12.19 -15.93
C VAL A 3 3.87 12.51 -14.97
N THR A 4 4.25 13.79 -14.91
CA THR A 4 5.23 14.31 -13.96
C THR A 4 4.65 14.22 -12.55
N GLY A 5 5.15 13.29 -11.73
CA GLY A 5 4.74 13.13 -10.32
C GLY A 5 4.77 11.69 -9.79
N HIS A 6 4.86 10.69 -10.65
CA HIS A 6 4.93 9.27 -10.24
C HIS A 6 6.32 8.66 -10.45
N ARG A 7 6.76 7.80 -9.51
CA ARG A 7 8.02 7.02 -9.55
C ARG A 7 8.11 6.01 -10.70
N VAL A 8 7.02 5.85 -11.45
CA VAL A 8 6.91 4.95 -12.60
C VAL A 8 6.79 5.80 -13.86
N ARG A 9 7.75 5.66 -14.78
CA ARG A 9 7.74 6.36 -16.07
C ARG A 9 7.59 5.34 -17.20
N SER A 10 6.64 5.58 -18.10
CA SER A 10 6.46 4.77 -19.32
C SER A 10 6.58 5.64 -20.56
N THR A 11 7.27 5.15 -21.58
CA THR A 11 7.40 5.79 -22.88
C THR A 11 6.24 5.47 -23.84
N THR A 12 5.42 4.46 -23.53
CA THR A 12 4.27 4.06 -24.36
C THR A 12 3.03 3.74 -23.53
N LEU A 13 1.84 4.11 -24.04
CA LEU A 13 0.55 3.89 -23.38
C LEU A 13 0.13 2.40 -23.35
N ALA A 14 0.60 1.57 -24.28
CA ALA A 14 0.29 0.14 -24.36
C ALA A 14 1.05 -0.73 -23.32
N ALA A 15 2.03 -0.13 -22.64
CA ALA A 15 2.98 -0.81 -21.76
C ALA A 15 2.35 -1.60 -20.61
N ALA A 16 1.32 -1.06 -19.97
CA ALA A 16 0.68 -1.66 -18.81
C ALA A 16 -0.53 -2.54 -19.14
N CYS A 17 -0.88 -2.69 -20.42
CA CYS A 17 -2.13 -3.27 -20.88
C CYS A 17 -1.93 -4.71 -21.39
N GLU A 18 -0.79 -4.98 -22.01
CA GLU A 18 -0.48 -6.26 -22.66
C GLU A 18 0.54 -7.04 -21.86
N GLY A 19 0.19 -8.26 -21.46
CA GLY A 19 1.06 -9.13 -20.69
C GLY A 19 0.48 -10.52 -20.49
N THR A 20 1.29 -11.42 -19.95
CA THR A 20 0.85 -12.78 -19.58
C THR A 20 1.07 -13.03 -18.10
N VAL A 21 0.11 -13.69 -17.46
CA VAL A 21 0.20 -14.11 -16.06
C VAL A 21 0.81 -15.51 -16.01
N ARG A 22 1.93 -15.67 -15.30
CA ARG A 22 2.70 -16.92 -15.23
C ARG A 22 2.87 -17.36 -13.78
N TRP A 23 2.86 -18.66 -13.51
CA TRP A 23 3.11 -19.20 -12.17
C TRP A 23 4.50 -18.77 -11.66
N SER A 24 4.55 -18.22 -10.46
CA SER A 24 5.77 -17.71 -9.81
C SER A 24 5.64 -17.94 -8.29
N PRO A 25 6.00 -19.14 -7.79
CA PRO A 25 5.77 -19.53 -6.39
C PRO A 25 6.65 -18.79 -5.38
N VAL A 26 7.76 -18.22 -5.84
CA VAL A 26 8.73 -17.50 -5.01
C VAL A 26 8.87 -16.10 -5.58
N LYS A 27 8.03 -15.20 -5.10
CA LYS A 27 8.11 -13.78 -5.41
C LYS A 27 8.78 -13.06 -4.24
N SER A 28 9.68 -12.12 -4.53
CA SER A 28 9.97 -11.09 -3.54
C SER A 28 8.66 -10.32 -3.33
N LEU A 29 8.14 -10.32 -2.11
CA LEU A 29 6.93 -9.57 -1.72
C LEU A 29 7.15 -8.05 -1.87
N TRP A 30 8.38 -7.61 -2.18
CA TRP A 30 8.83 -6.23 -2.15
C TRP A 30 8.81 -5.48 -3.48
N PHE A 31 8.41 -6.08 -4.60
CA PHE A 31 8.29 -5.32 -5.87
C PHE A 31 7.09 -5.73 -6.73
N THR A 32 5.87 -5.47 -6.24
CA THR A 32 4.75 -5.11 -7.11
C THR A 32 4.55 -3.61 -7.05
N GLY A 33 5.37 -2.88 -7.81
CA GLY A 33 5.14 -1.46 -8.01
C GLY A 33 3.75 -1.26 -8.63
N MET A 34 2.90 -0.46 -7.98
CA MET A 34 1.66 0.03 -8.58
C MET A 34 2.01 0.92 -9.78
N ALA A 35 1.98 0.35 -10.97
CA ALA A 35 2.14 1.08 -12.21
C ALA A 35 0.79 1.65 -12.66
N GLY A 36 0.67 2.97 -12.55
CA GLY A 36 0.28 3.77 -13.70
C GLY A 36 -1.19 4.15 -13.84
N THR A 37 -1.37 5.45 -13.99
CA THR A 37 -2.57 6.19 -14.37
C THR A 37 -2.99 5.91 -15.83
N MET A 38 -3.49 4.69 -16.12
CA MET A 38 -3.90 4.32 -17.47
C MET A 38 -5.30 3.67 -17.55
N PRO A 39 -6.26 4.25 -18.31
CA PRO A 39 -7.63 3.73 -18.42
C PRO A 39 -7.78 2.27 -18.91
N ALA A 40 -6.74 1.68 -19.53
CA ALA A 40 -6.77 0.35 -20.13
C ALA A 40 -5.81 -0.66 -19.46
N CYS A 41 -5.56 -0.54 -18.16
CA CYS A 41 -4.59 -1.40 -17.45
C CYS A 41 -5.00 -2.89 -17.40
N HIS A 42 -4.02 -3.79 -17.43
CA HIS A 42 -4.24 -5.23 -17.35
C HIS A 42 -4.99 -5.63 -16.07
N ASP A 43 -5.88 -6.63 -16.16
CA ASP A 43 -6.75 -7.06 -15.06
C ASP A 43 -6.03 -7.35 -13.74
N TYR A 44 -4.83 -7.94 -13.85
CA TYR A 44 -3.94 -8.21 -12.72
C TYR A 44 -3.63 -6.95 -11.90
N LEU A 45 -3.37 -5.82 -12.56
CA LEU A 45 -2.98 -4.57 -11.89
C LEU A 45 -4.18 -3.79 -11.35
N ARG A 46 -5.35 -3.92 -11.98
CA ARG A 46 -6.58 -3.24 -11.55
C ARG A 46 -7.48 -4.06 -10.62
N HIS A 47 -7.05 -5.28 -10.24
CA HIS A 47 -7.87 -6.25 -9.52
C HIS A 47 -9.21 -6.55 -10.21
N GLY A 48 -9.19 -6.68 -11.55
CA GLY A 48 -10.40 -6.71 -12.40
C GLY A 48 -11.07 -8.07 -12.54
N ARG A 49 -10.57 -9.11 -11.85
CA ARG A 49 -11.15 -10.47 -11.90
C ARG A 49 -11.93 -10.80 -10.62
N SER A 50 -12.70 -11.89 -10.69
CA SER A 50 -13.37 -12.46 -9.53
C SER A 50 -12.35 -12.79 -8.43
N PRO A 51 -12.73 -12.75 -7.14
CA PRO A 51 -11.77 -12.86 -6.04
C PRO A 51 -10.97 -14.17 -6.08
N TRP A 52 -11.56 -15.27 -6.57
CA TRP A 52 -10.86 -16.55 -6.71
C TRP A 52 -9.73 -16.50 -7.75
N ARG A 53 -10.01 -15.94 -8.93
CA ARG A 53 -9.00 -15.83 -9.99
C ARG A 53 -7.97 -14.76 -9.65
N ASP A 54 -8.42 -13.64 -9.08
CA ASP A 54 -7.55 -12.55 -8.65
C ASP A 54 -6.61 -13.01 -7.53
N GLY A 55 -7.12 -13.71 -6.52
CA GLY A 55 -6.32 -14.27 -5.44
C GLY A 55 -5.30 -15.28 -5.95
N TRP A 56 -5.72 -16.18 -6.84
CA TRP A 56 -4.78 -17.07 -7.52
C TRP A 56 -3.75 -16.28 -8.33
N TRP A 57 -4.11 -15.20 -9.00
CA TRP A 57 -3.11 -14.42 -9.72
C TRP A 57 -2.14 -13.71 -8.79
N GLN A 58 -2.63 -12.92 -7.84
CA GLN A 58 -1.80 -12.06 -7.00
C GLN A 58 -0.89 -12.87 -6.07
N LEU A 59 -1.42 -13.93 -5.45
CA LEU A 59 -0.70 -14.73 -4.44
C LEU A 59 0.28 -15.73 -5.05
N HIS A 60 0.07 -16.10 -6.31
CA HIS A 60 0.69 -17.29 -6.90
C HIS A 60 1.34 -17.03 -8.27
N CYS A 61 0.92 -16.02 -9.02
CA CYS A 61 1.39 -15.79 -10.40
C CYS A 61 1.94 -14.39 -10.63
N GLU A 62 2.92 -14.21 -11.49
CA GLU A 62 3.50 -12.91 -11.84
C GLU A 62 3.00 -12.40 -13.18
N LEU A 63 2.82 -11.09 -13.30
CA LEU A 63 2.48 -10.43 -14.57
C LEU A 63 3.75 -10.07 -15.34
N HIS A 64 3.92 -10.68 -16.51
CA HIS A 64 4.98 -10.35 -17.45
C HIS A 64 4.40 -9.44 -18.53
N LEU A 65 4.62 -8.13 -18.40
CA LEU A 65 4.21 -7.13 -19.39
C LEU A 65 5.06 -7.24 -20.66
N ALA A 66 4.43 -7.06 -21.82
CA ALA A 66 5.12 -7.04 -23.11
C ALA A 66 6.09 -5.85 -23.22
N ASN A 67 5.71 -4.71 -22.62
CA ASN A 67 6.54 -3.52 -22.55
C ASN A 67 6.49 -2.96 -21.12
N PRO A 68 7.30 -3.46 -20.17
CA PRO A 68 7.22 -3.02 -18.79
C PRO A 68 7.65 -1.55 -18.62
N PRO A 69 6.97 -0.77 -17.77
CA PRO A 69 7.37 0.60 -17.48
C PRO A 69 8.71 0.61 -16.74
N ARG A 70 9.50 1.68 -16.91
CA ARG A 70 10.73 1.87 -16.14
C ARG A 70 10.37 2.40 -14.77
N ILE A 71 10.62 1.59 -13.73
CA ILE A 71 10.54 2.02 -12.34
C ILE A 71 11.84 2.74 -12.02
N ALA A 72 11.76 4.03 -11.70
CA ALA A 72 12.91 4.83 -11.30
C ALA A 72 12.87 5.02 -9.78
N ILE A 73 13.65 4.21 -9.08
CA ILE A 73 13.84 4.35 -7.63
C ILE A 73 14.80 5.53 -7.40
N GLU A 74 14.47 6.41 -6.45
CA GLU A 74 15.34 7.52 -6.10
C GLU A 74 16.74 7.03 -5.71
N PRO A 75 17.83 7.67 -6.19
CA PRO A 75 19.19 7.21 -5.90
C PRO A 75 19.50 7.04 -4.41
N GLY A 76 18.92 7.90 -3.56
CA GLY A 76 19.07 7.83 -2.11
C GLY A 76 18.46 6.58 -1.47
N ILE A 77 17.46 5.95 -2.09
CA ILE A 77 16.88 4.68 -1.62
C ILE A 77 17.59 3.50 -2.29
N ALA A 78 17.82 3.59 -3.61
CA ALA A 78 18.43 2.51 -4.39
C ALA A 78 19.84 2.12 -3.91
N HIS A 79 20.62 3.11 -3.44
CA HIS A 79 21.99 2.90 -2.99
C HIS A 79 22.15 2.85 -1.46
N ASP A 80 21.04 2.91 -0.72
CA ASP A 80 21.08 2.84 0.74
C ASP A 80 21.47 1.43 1.20
N ARG A 81 22.55 1.33 1.98
CA ARG A 81 23.09 0.05 2.43
C ARG A 81 22.14 -0.68 3.39
N PHE A 82 21.35 0.04 4.16
CA PHE A 82 20.38 -0.55 5.09
C PHE A 82 19.22 -1.17 4.31
N TYR A 83 18.65 -0.47 3.33
CA TYR A 83 17.60 -1.05 2.47
C TYR A 83 18.12 -2.25 1.66
N GLN A 84 19.33 -2.18 1.12
CA GLN A 84 19.96 -3.31 0.43
C GLN A 84 20.20 -4.51 1.34
N TRP A 85 20.58 -4.28 2.61
CA TRP A 85 20.71 -5.34 3.60
C TRP A 85 19.37 -5.99 3.93
N LEU A 86 18.31 -5.19 4.11
CA LEU A 86 16.96 -5.69 4.35
C LEU A 86 16.49 -6.58 3.19
N GLU A 87 16.58 -6.09 1.95
CA GLU A 87 16.16 -6.84 0.75
C GLU A 87 17.02 -8.09 0.51
N ARG A 88 18.31 -8.08 0.87
CA ARG A 88 19.16 -9.25 0.69
C ARG A 88 18.84 -10.39 1.67
N TYR A 89 18.42 -10.04 2.88
CA TYR A 89 18.32 -10.99 4.00
C TYR A 89 16.90 -11.13 4.59
N TRP A 90 15.87 -10.57 3.95
CA TRP A 90 14.50 -10.52 4.48
C TRP A 90 13.96 -11.88 4.95
N MET A 91 14.29 -12.98 4.26
CA MET A 91 13.88 -14.33 4.68
C MET A 91 14.65 -14.81 5.92
N LEU A 92 15.96 -14.57 5.97
CA LEU A 92 16.80 -14.98 7.10
C LEU A 92 16.43 -14.25 8.38
N GLN A 93 15.86 -13.04 8.28
CA GLN A 93 15.35 -12.29 9.43
C GLN A 93 14.21 -13.01 10.17
N GLN A 94 13.56 -14.02 9.57
CA GLN A 94 12.58 -14.85 10.27
C GLN A 94 13.21 -15.91 11.20
N LEU A 95 14.48 -16.27 10.99
CA LEU A 95 15.14 -17.33 11.77
C LEU A 95 15.26 -16.98 13.26
N PRO A 96 15.68 -15.75 13.66
CA PRO A 96 15.69 -15.38 15.08
C PRO A 96 14.31 -15.46 15.73
N VAL A 97 13.26 -15.00 15.03
CA VAL A 97 11.88 -15.04 15.52
C VAL A 97 11.40 -16.48 15.67
N ALA A 98 11.67 -17.33 14.67
CA ALA A 98 11.32 -18.74 14.70
C ALA A 98 12.04 -19.46 15.86
N LEU A 99 13.33 -19.19 16.08
CA LEU A 99 14.09 -19.77 17.18
C LEU A 99 13.52 -19.36 18.54
N LEU A 100 13.22 -18.07 18.75
CA LEU A 100 12.63 -17.59 20.00
C LEU A 100 11.26 -18.23 20.26
N LEU A 101 10.41 -18.34 19.24
CA LEU A 101 9.11 -19.00 19.33
C LEU A 101 9.25 -20.50 19.62
N TRP A 102 10.22 -21.15 18.99
CA TRP A 102 10.53 -22.56 19.25
C TRP A 102 11.01 -22.78 20.69
N LEU A 103 11.89 -21.92 21.20
CA LEU A 103 12.35 -21.99 22.59
C LEU A 103 11.21 -21.73 23.59
N TRP A 104 10.21 -20.92 23.21
CA TRP A 104 9.10 -20.58 24.10
C TRP A 104 7.99 -21.65 24.12
N GLY A 105 7.64 -22.22 22.98
CA GLY A 105 6.48 -23.13 22.89
C GLY A 105 6.61 -24.20 21.80
N GLY A 106 7.83 -24.49 21.35
CA GLY A 106 8.14 -25.53 20.40
C GLY A 106 7.58 -25.28 19.00
N ALA A 107 7.40 -26.36 18.25
CA ALA A 107 6.98 -26.31 16.84
C ALA A 107 5.62 -25.62 16.65
N ALA A 108 4.68 -25.78 17.58
CA ALA A 108 3.35 -25.16 17.48
C ALA A 108 3.45 -23.62 17.43
N PHE A 109 4.32 -23.02 18.25
CA PHE A 109 4.54 -21.57 18.26
C PHE A 109 5.20 -21.08 16.97
N VAL A 110 6.09 -21.88 16.37
CA VAL A 110 6.67 -21.56 15.06
C VAL A 110 5.61 -21.60 13.95
N VAL A 111 4.80 -22.66 13.92
CA VAL A 111 3.74 -22.83 12.91
C VAL A 111 2.77 -21.66 12.96
N TRP A 112 2.29 -21.28 14.14
CA TRP A 112 1.33 -20.18 14.27
C TRP A 112 1.99 -18.79 14.17
N GLY A 113 3.08 -18.57 14.90
CA GLY A 113 3.73 -17.25 14.99
C GLY A 113 4.55 -16.86 13.76
N VAL A 114 4.96 -17.83 12.93
CA VAL A 114 5.68 -17.57 11.67
C VAL A 114 4.79 -17.91 10.47
N CYS A 115 4.48 -19.19 10.26
CA CYS A 115 3.84 -19.64 9.01
C CYS A 115 2.41 -19.11 8.87
N ALA A 116 1.56 -19.31 9.89
CA ALA A 116 0.18 -18.84 9.86
C ALA A 116 0.11 -17.30 9.86
N ARG A 117 0.95 -16.62 10.65
CA ARG A 117 1.06 -15.15 10.66
C ARG A 117 1.42 -14.60 9.27
N VAL A 118 2.45 -15.13 8.62
CA VAL A 118 2.86 -14.69 7.27
C VAL A 118 1.73 -14.96 6.26
N THR A 119 1.11 -16.14 6.32
CA THR A 119 -0.02 -16.49 5.45
C THR A 119 -1.18 -15.53 5.63
N ALA A 120 -1.59 -15.26 6.87
CA ALA A 120 -2.66 -14.32 7.19
C ALA A 120 -2.34 -12.89 6.74
N GLY A 121 -1.09 -12.44 6.91
CA GLY A 121 -0.65 -11.12 6.47
C GLY A 121 -0.68 -10.96 4.94
N VAL A 122 -0.10 -11.92 4.20
CA VAL A 122 -0.06 -11.89 2.74
C VAL A 122 -1.47 -12.00 2.15
N PHE A 123 -2.28 -12.94 2.64
CA PHE A 123 -3.66 -13.12 2.18
C PHE A 123 -4.53 -11.91 2.54
N GLY A 124 -4.39 -11.39 3.77
CA GLY A 124 -5.11 -10.21 4.24
C GLY A 124 -4.78 -8.97 3.41
N HIS A 125 -3.50 -8.73 3.13
CA HIS A 125 -3.07 -7.61 2.30
C HIS A 125 -3.67 -7.68 0.89
N TRP A 126 -3.62 -8.86 0.24
CA TRP A 126 -4.29 -9.06 -1.05
C TRP A 126 -5.80 -8.81 -0.96
N LEU A 127 -6.48 -9.39 0.04
CA LEU A 127 -7.93 -9.30 0.18
C LEU A 127 -8.39 -7.85 0.34
N ILE A 128 -7.68 -7.06 1.16
CA ILE A 128 -7.96 -5.65 1.36
C ILE A 128 -7.71 -4.87 0.06
N GLY A 129 -6.62 -5.13 -0.65
CA GLY A 129 -6.35 -4.52 -1.96
C GLY A 129 -7.47 -4.82 -2.96
N TRP A 130 -7.89 -6.08 -3.08
CA TRP A 130 -8.99 -6.47 -3.97
C TRP A 130 -10.31 -5.79 -3.57
N LEU A 131 -10.67 -5.79 -2.29
CA LEU A 131 -11.87 -5.13 -1.77
C LEU A 131 -11.83 -3.63 -2.08
N ALA A 132 -10.73 -2.96 -1.76
CA ALA A 132 -10.56 -1.53 -1.93
C ALA A 132 -10.52 -1.08 -3.40
N HIS A 133 -10.23 -1.98 -4.34
CA HIS A 133 -10.34 -1.68 -5.77
C HIS A 133 -11.71 -2.02 -6.38
N ASN A 134 -12.54 -2.81 -5.68
CA ASN A 134 -13.82 -3.30 -6.20
C ASN A 134 -15.06 -2.84 -5.42
N ARG A 135 -14.91 -2.38 -4.17
CA ARG A 135 -16.01 -2.09 -3.23
C ARG A 135 -15.61 -0.94 -2.30
N GLY A 136 -16.59 -0.29 -1.67
CA GLY A 136 -16.34 0.74 -0.66
C GLY A 136 -16.65 2.16 -1.13
N ASP A 137 -16.35 3.09 -0.23
CA ASP A 137 -16.67 4.51 -0.36
C ASP A 137 -15.56 5.27 -1.07
N MET A 138 -15.84 6.47 -1.55
CA MET A 138 -14.88 7.30 -2.27
C MET A 138 -15.06 8.76 -1.88
N HIS A 139 -13.98 9.43 -1.51
CA HIS A 139 -13.95 10.87 -1.18
C HIS A 139 -13.23 11.68 -2.26
N HIS A 140 -12.37 11.03 -3.04
CA HIS A 140 -11.56 11.66 -4.07
C HIS A 140 -11.57 10.83 -5.36
N ILE A 141 -11.57 11.52 -6.49
CA ILE A 141 -11.28 10.94 -7.80
C ILE A 141 -9.87 11.37 -8.21
N VAL A 142 -9.05 10.39 -8.59
CA VAL A 142 -7.76 10.64 -9.24
C VAL A 142 -7.96 10.50 -10.75
N ARG A 143 -8.03 11.62 -11.47
CA ARG A 143 -8.22 11.60 -12.93
C ARG A 143 -7.05 10.91 -13.61
N GLY A 144 -7.38 10.10 -14.61
CA GLY A 144 -6.40 9.28 -15.32
C GLY A 144 -6.00 8.00 -14.56
N ALA A 145 -6.39 7.79 -13.31
CA ALA A 145 -6.12 6.52 -12.64
C ALA A 145 -6.84 5.36 -13.36
N ALA A 146 -6.12 4.25 -13.56
CA ALA A 146 -6.64 3.04 -14.18
C ALA A 146 -7.82 2.44 -13.42
N VAL A 147 -7.71 2.50 -12.09
CA VAL A 147 -8.68 2.03 -11.12
C VAL A 147 -8.66 3.05 -9.98
N GLN A 148 -9.84 3.38 -9.45
CA GLN A 148 -9.93 4.18 -8.24
C GLN A 148 -9.74 3.27 -7.02
N GLY A 149 -9.00 3.74 -6.02
CA GLY A 149 -9.05 3.15 -4.68
C GLY A 149 -10.35 3.56 -3.98
N ARG A 150 -10.83 2.73 -3.06
CA ARG A 150 -12.05 2.93 -2.27
C ARG A 150 -11.79 2.64 -0.79
N ASN A 151 -12.46 3.37 0.08
CA ASN A 151 -12.34 3.23 1.52
C ASN A 151 -13.24 2.09 2.03
N ILE A 152 -12.67 1.21 2.86
CA ILE A 152 -13.36 0.12 3.54
C ILE A 152 -13.34 0.42 5.05
N ARG A 153 -14.32 1.22 5.50
CA ARG A 153 -14.29 1.82 6.85
C ARG A 153 -14.12 0.80 7.98
N TRP A 154 -14.80 -0.34 7.89
CA TRP A 154 -14.81 -1.36 8.95
C TRP A 154 -13.49 -2.13 9.09
N THR A 155 -12.60 -2.10 8.07
CA THR A 155 -11.31 -2.80 8.15
C THR A 155 -10.21 -1.95 8.78
N SER A 156 -10.43 -0.64 8.96
CA SER A 156 -9.35 0.29 9.29
C SER A 156 -8.64 -0.02 10.61
N LEU A 157 -9.36 -0.53 11.62
CA LEU A 157 -8.74 -0.98 12.87
C LEU A 157 -7.87 -2.21 12.69
N LEU A 158 -8.33 -3.18 11.90
CA LEU A 158 -7.63 -4.45 11.67
C LEU A 158 -6.37 -4.23 10.82
N THR A 159 -6.46 -3.32 9.86
CA THR A 159 -5.41 -3.09 8.86
C THR A 159 -4.52 -1.89 9.21
N MET A 160 -4.57 -1.39 10.45
CA MET A 160 -3.79 -0.23 10.89
C MET A 160 -3.94 1.00 9.98
N GLY A 161 -5.13 1.23 9.43
CA GLY A 161 -5.44 2.37 8.55
C GLY A 161 -5.43 2.07 7.05
N GLU A 162 -4.86 0.94 6.59
CA GLU A 162 -4.78 0.61 5.15
C GLU A 162 -6.15 0.50 4.44
N GLY A 163 -7.24 0.33 5.20
CA GLY A 163 -8.60 0.38 4.67
C GLY A 163 -9.00 1.73 4.06
N TRP A 164 -8.29 2.83 4.39
CA TRP A 164 -8.48 4.16 3.80
C TRP A 164 -7.78 4.30 2.44
N HIS A 165 -8.00 3.33 1.56
CA HIS A 165 -7.29 3.20 0.30
C HIS A 165 -7.57 4.37 -0.65
N ASN A 166 -8.79 4.90 -0.72
CA ASN A 166 -9.07 6.07 -1.55
C ASN A 166 -8.27 7.29 -1.09
N ASN A 167 -8.18 7.49 0.23
CA ASN A 167 -7.40 8.58 0.81
C ASN A 167 -5.90 8.39 0.52
N HIS A 168 -5.39 7.15 0.62
CA HIS A 168 -4.02 6.82 0.24
C HIS A 168 -3.73 7.14 -1.23
N HIS A 169 -4.62 6.76 -2.15
CA HIS A 169 -4.49 7.06 -3.57
C HIS A 169 -4.54 8.57 -3.86
N ALA A 170 -5.33 9.32 -3.10
CA ALA A 170 -5.40 10.78 -3.18
C ALA A 170 -4.09 11.45 -2.70
N PHE A 171 -3.54 10.98 -1.58
CA PHE A 171 -2.36 11.56 -0.93
C PHE A 171 -1.30 10.50 -0.59
N PRO A 172 -0.63 9.89 -1.58
CA PRO A 172 0.26 8.74 -1.37
C PRO A 172 1.52 9.06 -0.56
N GLY A 173 1.85 10.34 -0.40
CA GLY A 173 2.96 10.82 0.43
C GLY A 173 2.56 11.17 1.87
N SER A 174 1.27 11.03 2.23
CA SER A 174 0.77 11.34 3.57
C SER A 174 1.10 10.19 4.52
N ALA A 175 1.61 10.51 5.71
CA ALA A 175 1.80 9.58 6.81
C ALA A 175 0.46 9.18 7.48
N ARG A 176 -0.60 9.96 7.27
CA ARG A 176 -1.95 9.71 7.78
C ARG A 176 -2.87 9.27 6.64
N LEU A 177 -3.54 8.14 6.81
CA LEU A 177 -4.48 7.56 5.83
C LEU A 177 -5.93 7.94 6.15
N GLY A 178 -6.32 8.01 7.43
CA GLY A 178 -7.62 8.53 7.86
C GLY A 178 -7.65 10.06 7.86
N LEU A 179 -8.42 10.67 6.96
CA LEU A 179 -8.44 12.13 6.72
C LEU A 179 -9.68 12.83 7.27
N LEU A 180 -10.81 12.13 7.38
CA LEU A 180 -12.10 12.68 7.80
C LEU A 180 -12.48 12.27 9.23
N PRO A 181 -13.44 13.00 9.86
CA PRO A 181 -13.95 12.62 11.17
C PRO A 181 -14.48 11.18 11.19
N GLY A 182 -14.06 10.42 12.20
CA GLY A 182 -14.46 9.00 12.36
C GLY A 182 -13.66 8.03 11.49
N GLU A 183 -12.67 8.49 10.72
CA GLU A 183 -11.74 7.61 10.01
C GLU A 183 -10.61 7.16 10.94
N TRP A 184 -10.83 6.06 11.65
CA TRP A 184 -9.85 5.53 12.60
C TRP A 184 -8.62 4.97 11.90
N ASP A 185 -7.45 5.44 12.32
CA ASP A 185 -6.16 5.13 11.72
C ASP A 185 -5.16 4.77 12.83
N PRO A 186 -5.09 3.49 13.25
CA PRO A 186 -4.14 3.05 14.26
C PRO A 186 -2.68 3.21 13.84
N GLY A 187 -2.37 3.18 12.53
CA GLY A 187 -1.03 3.44 12.01
C GLY A 187 -0.58 4.86 12.34
N TRP A 188 -1.45 5.84 12.12
CA TRP A 188 -1.21 7.23 12.54
C TRP A 188 -1.01 7.35 14.05
N TRP A 189 -1.81 6.66 14.86
CA TRP A 189 -1.66 6.70 16.33
C TRP A 189 -0.30 6.14 16.77
N ALA A 190 0.17 5.07 16.14
CA ALA A 190 1.49 4.51 16.37
C ALA A 190 2.60 5.51 15.98
N LEU A 191 2.50 6.15 14.81
CA LEU A 191 3.45 7.18 14.38
C LEU A 191 3.50 8.36 15.36
N CYS A 192 2.36 8.81 15.88
CA CYS A 192 2.32 9.86 16.89
C CYS A 192 2.98 9.45 18.20
N THR A 193 2.81 8.19 18.60
CA THR A 193 3.47 7.64 19.78
C THR A 193 4.97 7.60 19.60
N LEU A 194 5.45 7.12 18.44
CA LEU A 194 6.86 7.09 18.09
C LEU A 194 7.46 8.50 17.98
N ARG A 195 6.71 9.47 17.45
CA ARG A 195 7.14 10.87 17.36
C ARG A 195 7.33 11.48 18.76
N ARG A 196 6.38 11.26 19.67
CA ARG A 196 6.51 11.70 21.08
C ARG A 196 7.69 11.05 21.79
N ALA A 197 8.05 9.82 21.41
CA ALA A 197 9.24 9.14 21.90
C ALA A 197 10.55 9.61 21.22
N GLY A 198 10.50 10.54 20.26
CA GLY A 198 11.68 11.02 19.52
C GLY A 198 12.24 10.03 18.49
N LEU A 199 11.50 8.97 18.15
CA LEU A 199 11.95 7.90 17.26
C LEU A 199 11.66 8.17 15.77
N VAL A 200 10.68 9.04 15.48
CA VAL A 200 10.34 9.44 14.12
C VAL A 200 10.09 10.95 14.05
N TRP A 201 10.42 11.54 12.92
CA TRP A 201 10.28 12.97 12.63
C TRP A 201 10.00 13.19 11.15
N GLY A 202 9.67 14.42 10.74
CA GLY A 202 9.43 14.76 9.34
C GLY A 202 8.18 14.11 8.74
N LEU A 203 7.16 13.80 9.57
CA LEU A 203 5.88 13.27 9.11
C LEU A 203 5.19 14.27 8.19
N ARG A 204 4.84 13.85 6.97
CA ARG A 204 4.13 14.69 5.99
C ARG A 204 2.64 14.38 6.02
N LEU A 205 1.82 15.42 5.98
CA LEU A 205 0.37 15.36 5.88
C LEU A 205 -0.07 15.89 4.51
N PRO A 206 -1.36 15.73 4.13
CA PRO A 206 -1.84 16.21 2.83
C PRO A 206 -1.54 17.68 2.54
N ALA A 207 -1.51 18.53 3.58
CA ALA A 207 -1.18 19.95 3.46
C ALA A 207 0.29 20.23 3.10
N ASP A 208 1.21 19.29 3.38
CA ASP A 208 2.64 19.40 3.10
C ASP A 208 3.01 18.87 1.70
N LEU A 209 2.05 18.29 0.99
CA LEU A 209 2.25 17.67 -0.31
C LEU A 209 1.98 18.67 -1.45
N PRO A 210 2.66 18.52 -2.60
CA PRO A 210 2.39 19.37 -3.76
C PRO A 210 0.94 19.19 -4.22
N ALA A 211 0.33 20.28 -4.69
CA ALA A 211 -1.00 20.25 -5.27
C ALA A 211 -1.03 19.31 -6.49
N ARG A 212 -2.07 18.48 -6.56
CA ARG A 212 -2.27 17.49 -7.63
C ARG A 212 -3.43 17.93 -8.51
N ALA A 213 -3.13 18.39 -9.72
CA ALA A 213 -4.15 18.91 -10.64
C ALA A 213 -5.16 17.83 -11.06
N GLU A 214 -4.77 16.56 -11.04
CA GLU A 214 -5.61 15.40 -11.35
C GLU A 214 -6.60 15.02 -10.24
N LEU A 215 -6.43 15.55 -9.02
CA LEU A 215 -7.28 15.21 -7.88
C LEU A 215 -8.57 16.03 -7.87
N LEU A 216 -9.70 15.35 -7.75
CA LEU A 216 -11.02 15.95 -7.57
C LEU A 216 -11.63 15.46 -6.27
N THR A 217 -12.27 16.34 -5.52
CA THR A 217 -13.11 15.93 -4.39
C THR A 217 -14.41 15.36 -4.94
N TRP A 218 -14.72 14.11 -4.59
CA TRP A 218 -15.96 13.43 -4.95
C TRP A 218 -17.03 13.71 -3.90
N SER A 219 -17.95 14.61 -4.23
CA SER A 219 -19.04 15.03 -3.36
C SER A 219 -20.20 14.03 -3.38
N ALA A 220 -20.16 13.02 -2.50
CA ALA A 220 -21.37 12.37 -2.00
C ALA A 220 -21.73 12.84 -0.57
N HIS A 221 -20.74 13.34 0.17
CA HIS A 221 -20.92 14.08 1.41
C HIS A 221 -20.09 15.36 1.37
N PRO A 222 -20.63 16.51 1.77
CA PRO A 222 -19.79 17.69 1.98
C PRO A 222 -18.68 17.27 2.95
N LEU A 223 -17.44 17.59 2.60
CA LEU A 223 -16.32 17.50 3.53
C LEU A 223 -16.75 18.33 4.75
N GLY A 224 -17.13 17.65 5.83
CA GLY A 224 -17.24 18.30 7.13
C GLY A 224 -15.88 18.93 7.44
N PRO A 225 -15.81 19.86 8.42
CA PRO A 225 -14.51 20.32 8.90
C PRO A 225 -13.63 19.10 9.17
N ALA A 226 -12.35 19.19 8.77
CA ALA A 226 -11.37 18.15 9.05
C ALA A 226 -11.53 17.71 10.51
N ALA A 227 -11.45 16.40 10.77
CA ALA A 227 -11.59 15.88 12.12
C ALA A 227 -10.73 16.71 13.07
N PRO A 228 -11.26 17.23 14.18
CA PRO A 228 -10.37 17.63 15.26
C PRO A 228 -9.50 16.41 15.55
N ASP A 229 -8.19 16.59 15.50
CA ASP A 229 -7.21 15.52 15.71
C ASP A 229 -7.45 14.91 17.10
N THR A 230 -8.25 13.86 17.18
CA THR A 230 -8.56 13.19 18.46
C THR A 230 -7.30 12.59 19.08
N ILE A 231 -6.25 12.40 18.27
CA ILE A 231 -4.87 12.23 18.70
C ILE A 231 -4.05 13.29 17.97
N THR A 232 -3.92 14.48 18.57
CA THR A 232 -3.07 15.57 18.10
C THR A 232 -1.62 15.10 18.07
N CYS A 233 -1.12 14.84 16.87
CA CYS A 233 0.30 14.75 16.57
C CYS A 233 0.87 16.18 16.54
N GLN A 234 0.65 16.95 17.60
CA GLN A 234 1.13 18.32 17.70
C GLN A 234 2.66 18.35 17.73
N GLU A 235 3.23 19.43 17.20
CA GLU A 235 4.62 19.76 17.39
C GLU A 235 4.87 19.90 18.89
N THR A 236 5.68 19.00 19.46
CA THR A 236 6.32 19.31 20.73
C THR A 236 7.26 20.50 20.47
N PRO A 237 7.20 21.57 21.30
CA PRO A 237 8.11 22.70 21.18
C PRO A 237 9.58 22.28 21.33
#